data_AF-A0A1M6NNY4-F1
#
_entry.id   AF-A0A1M6NNY4-F1
#
_cell.length_a   1.000
_cell.length_b   1.000
_cell.length_c   1.000
_cell.angle_alpha   90.00
_cell.angle_beta   90.00
_cell.angle_gamma   90.00
#
_symmetry.space_group_name_H-M   'P 1'
#
loop_
_entity.id
_entity.type
_entity.pdbx_description
1 polymer ?
#
loop_
_entity_poly.entity_id
_entity_poly.type
_entity_poly.pdbx_seq_one_letter_code
_entity_poly.pdbx_strand_id
1 'polypeptide(L)'
;MKVKSKRYSLDWEMLEEQKKTMEDLVAEIINDPELTELEELVIGQFTVGYDDEENMDTIIKGLVDNKEKLQHIKSFYFGDMDSEECEVSWITQGNYTPIWGAFPNMEELTIKGANALTLGKISHSRLKSLMLINGGLEKAVLAEIRDADLPALETLVIFLGDDNYGANINKEEIEDFGNNAKLPALQGLGLVNSYIQDEIVEAILKTSIAKRCEELNFSYGALTDKGAQVIIEAMAGLSELMQIDIEHHYVSRVMQKKVIAAGNQHGINVVFDDQQEAEVYSGETYYSILLSE
;
A
#
# COMPACT_ATOMS: atom_id res chain seq x y z
N MET A 1 -16.86 3.49 17.38
CA MET A 1 -17.97 2.60 16.97
C MET A 1 -17.37 1.59 16.00
N LYS A 2 -17.81 0.33 15.97
CA LYS A 2 -17.35 -0.59 14.91
C LYS A 2 -17.88 -0.05 13.58
N VAL A 3 -16.98 0.23 12.64
CA VAL A 3 -17.32 0.50 11.23
C VAL A 3 -18.14 -0.69 10.74
N LYS A 4 -19.34 -0.45 10.20
CA LYS A 4 -20.13 -1.54 9.62
C LYS A 4 -19.57 -1.84 8.24
N SER A 5 -18.98 -3.02 8.10
CA SER A 5 -18.22 -3.45 6.92
C SER A 5 -18.83 -4.73 6.34
N LYS A 6 -18.70 -4.91 5.03
CA LYS A 6 -19.03 -6.17 4.35
C LYS A 6 -18.09 -6.43 3.19
N ARG A 7 -17.62 -7.68 3.11
CA ARG A 7 -16.86 -8.25 1.99
C ARG A 7 -17.79 -8.95 1.01
N TYR A 8 -17.62 -8.65 -0.27
CA TYR A 8 -18.29 -9.28 -1.39
C TYR A 8 -17.26 -9.98 -2.25
N SER A 9 -17.51 -11.23 -2.60
CA SER A 9 -16.60 -12.06 -3.40
C SER A 9 -17.37 -13.11 -4.18
N LEU A 10 -16.81 -13.53 -5.30
CA LEU A 10 -17.23 -14.70 -6.06
C LEU A 10 -16.24 -15.82 -5.77
N ASP A 11 -16.69 -16.83 -5.04
CA ASP A 11 -15.86 -18.01 -4.79
C ASP A 11 -15.68 -18.86 -6.06
N TRP A 12 -14.84 -19.89 -5.96
CA TRP A 12 -14.54 -20.78 -7.08
C TRP A 12 -15.80 -21.44 -7.68
N GLU A 13 -16.77 -21.87 -6.87
CA GLU A 13 -18.00 -22.50 -7.38
C GLU A 13 -18.84 -21.48 -8.16
N MET A 14 -18.95 -20.26 -7.64
CA MET A 14 -19.65 -19.16 -8.31
C MET A 14 -19.02 -18.81 -9.67
N LEU A 15 -17.69 -18.73 -9.74
CA LEU A 15 -16.97 -18.39 -10.96
C LEU A 15 -16.96 -19.55 -11.96
N GLU A 16 -16.61 -20.76 -11.53
CA GLU A 16 -16.40 -21.88 -12.45
C GLU A 16 -17.64 -22.71 -12.75
N GLU A 17 -18.52 -22.94 -11.77
CA GLU A 17 -19.71 -23.78 -11.97
C GLU A 17 -20.93 -22.94 -12.34
N GLN A 18 -21.15 -21.84 -11.62
CA GLN A 18 -22.32 -20.97 -11.81
C GLN A 18 -22.10 -19.90 -12.88
N LYS A 19 -20.85 -19.70 -13.32
CA LYS A 19 -20.44 -18.70 -14.31
C LYS A 19 -20.93 -17.29 -13.96
N LYS A 20 -20.90 -16.95 -12.66
CA LYS A 20 -21.13 -15.58 -12.20
C LYS A 20 -20.02 -14.67 -12.72
N THR A 21 -20.37 -13.44 -13.03
CA THR A 21 -19.42 -12.44 -13.53
C THR A 21 -19.23 -11.29 -12.54
N MET A 22 -18.27 -10.41 -12.81
CA MET A 22 -18.10 -9.16 -12.07
C MET A 22 -19.37 -8.29 -12.06
N GLU A 23 -20.19 -8.31 -13.13
CA GLU A 23 -21.49 -7.64 -13.14
C GLU A 23 -22.47 -8.24 -12.13
N ASP A 24 -22.44 -9.57 -11.92
CA ASP A 24 -23.24 -10.22 -10.88
C ASP A 24 -22.78 -9.79 -9.48
N LEU A 25 -21.47 -9.67 -9.25
CA LEU A 25 -20.92 -9.15 -8.00
C LEU A 25 -21.37 -7.70 -7.75
N VAL A 26 -21.31 -6.83 -8.77
CA VAL A 26 -21.86 -5.47 -8.69
C VAL A 26 -23.35 -5.50 -8.39
N ALA A 27 -24.12 -6.36 -9.05
CA ALA A 27 -25.55 -6.49 -8.80
C ALA A 27 -25.84 -6.95 -7.36
N GLU A 28 -25.03 -7.85 -6.81
CA GLU A 28 -25.13 -8.30 -5.42
C GLU A 28 -24.89 -7.13 -4.44
N ILE A 29 -23.83 -6.36 -4.65
CA ILE A 29 -23.52 -5.17 -3.85
C ILE A 29 -24.67 -4.16 -3.89
N ILE A 30 -25.10 -3.79 -5.10
CA ILE A 30 -26.05 -2.68 -5.33
C ILE A 30 -27.48 -3.01 -4.88
N ASN A 31 -27.81 -4.29 -4.78
CA ASN A 31 -29.12 -4.78 -4.33
C ASN A 31 -29.10 -5.28 -2.88
N ASP A 32 -27.97 -5.21 -2.18
CA ASP A 32 -27.87 -5.60 -0.78
C ASP A 32 -28.77 -4.68 0.08
N PRO A 33 -29.78 -5.23 0.79
CA PRO A 33 -30.65 -4.44 1.65
C PRO A 33 -29.91 -3.74 2.80
N GLU A 34 -28.72 -4.22 3.17
CA GLU A 34 -27.89 -3.63 4.23
C GLU A 34 -26.92 -2.56 3.71
N LEU A 35 -26.82 -2.34 2.39
CA LEU A 35 -25.85 -1.43 1.77
C LEU A 35 -25.87 -0.03 2.41
N THR A 36 -27.06 0.50 2.69
CA THR A 36 -27.24 1.84 3.26
C THR A 36 -26.75 1.97 4.70
N GLU A 37 -26.49 0.86 5.36
CA GLU A 37 -25.95 0.82 6.73
C GLU A 37 -24.44 0.60 6.75
N LEU A 38 -23.83 0.20 5.62
CA LEU A 38 -22.39 0.00 5.51
C LEU A 38 -21.66 1.35 5.52
N GLU A 39 -20.49 1.37 6.14
CA GLU A 39 -19.51 2.45 6.06
C GLU A 39 -18.25 2.02 5.30
N GLU A 40 -18.03 0.71 5.19
CA GLU A 40 -16.92 0.11 4.43
C GLU A 40 -17.44 -0.93 3.43
N LEU A 41 -16.86 -0.91 2.24
CA LEU A 41 -17.12 -1.86 1.17
C LEU A 41 -15.82 -2.55 0.79
N VAL A 42 -15.79 -3.88 0.92
CA VAL A 42 -14.63 -4.71 0.59
C VAL A 42 -14.96 -5.58 -0.63
N ILE A 43 -14.14 -5.50 -1.66
CA ILE A 43 -14.17 -6.36 -2.85
C ILE A 43 -13.09 -7.41 -2.68
N GLY A 44 -13.51 -8.65 -2.46
CA GLY A 44 -12.65 -9.83 -2.42
C GLY A 44 -12.45 -10.44 -3.80
N GLN A 45 -12.41 -11.78 -3.86
CA GLN A 45 -12.25 -12.52 -5.10
C GLN A 45 -13.28 -12.13 -6.17
N PHE A 46 -12.82 -11.85 -7.39
CA PHE A 46 -13.68 -11.56 -8.54
C PHE A 46 -13.27 -12.30 -9.82
N THR A 47 -12.15 -13.04 -9.78
CA THR A 47 -11.61 -13.83 -10.89
C THR A 47 -10.92 -15.09 -10.33
N VAL A 48 -10.61 -16.05 -11.22
CA VAL A 48 -9.87 -17.27 -10.87
C VAL A 48 -8.45 -17.16 -11.42
N GLY A 49 -7.50 -16.91 -10.52
CA GLY A 49 -6.09 -16.77 -10.90
C GLY A 49 -5.82 -15.53 -11.75
N TYR A 50 -4.75 -15.60 -12.56
CA TYR A 50 -4.37 -14.51 -13.46
C TYR A 50 -5.22 -14.55 -14.74
N ASP A 51 -5.93 -13.45 -15.01
CA ASP A 51 -6.68 -13.22 -16.24
C ASP A 51 -6.40 -11.77 -16.73
N ASP A 52 -5.88 -11.66 -17.95
CA ASP A 52 -5.52 -10.40 -18.61
C ASP A 52 -6.74 -9.69 -19.21
N GLU A 53 -7.85 -10.40 -19.41
CA GLU A 53 -9.10 -9.89 -19.99
C GLU A 53 -10.07 -9.42 -18.90
N GLU A 54 -10.03 -10.04 -17.72
CA GLU A 54 -10.84 -9.68 -16.55
C GLU A 54 -10.06 -8.81 -15.56
N ASN A 55 -10.46 -7.54 -15.47
CA ASN A 55 -9.81 -6.56 -14.62
C ASN A 55 -10.83 -5.79 -13.76
N MET A 56 -10.34 -4.99 -12.80
CA MET A 56 -11.18 -4.26 -11.85
C MET A 56 -12.10 -3.19 -12.51
N ASP A 57 -11.92 -2.86 -13.80
CA ASP A 57 -12.67 -1.79 -14.48
C ASP A 57 -14.18 -2.07 -14.49
N THR A 58 -14.60 -3.33 -14.64
CA THR A 58 -16.03 -3.70 -14.63
C THR A 58 -16.68 -3.38 -13.28
N ILE A 59 -16.00 -3.71 -12.18
CA ILE A 59 -16.46 -3.42 -10.82
C ILE A 59 -16.44 -1.91 -10.58
N ILE A 60 -15.33 -1.22 -10.88
CA ILE A 60 -15.20 0.24 -10.73
C ILE A 60 -16.32 0.95 -11.49
N LYS A 61 -16.55 0.57 -12.74
CA LYS A 61 -17.62 1.12 -13.58
C LYS A 61 -18.99 0.88 -12.96
N GLY A 62 -19.26 -0.34 -12.50
CA GLY A 62 -20.53 -0.69 -11.87
C GLY A 62 -20.83 0.12 -10.60
N LEU A 63 -19.81 0.33 -9.76
CA LEU A 63 -19.92 1.17 -8.56
C LEU A 63 -20.14 2.65 -8.94
N VAL A 64 -19.39 3.17 -9.91
CA VAL A 64 -19.49 4.58 -10.36
C VAL A 64 -20.84 4.87 -11.00
N ASP A 65 -21.38 3.96 -11.82
CA ASP A 65 -22.70 4.08 -12.42
C ASP A 65 -23.82 4.09 -11.36
N ASN A 66 -23.55 3.54 -10.17
CA ASN A 66 -24.48 3.49 -9.04
C ASN A 66 -24.04 4.37 -7.85
N LYS A 67 -23.13 5.33 -8.07
CA LYS A 67 -22.51 6.15 -7.00
C LYS A 67 -23.51 6.78 -6.04
N GLU A 68 -24.72 7.12 -6.52
CA GLU A 68 -25.79 7.75 -5.73
C GLU A 68 -26.21 6.90 -4.52
N LYS A 69 -26.03 5.58 -4.60
CA LYS A 69 -26.31 4.62 -3.52
C LYS A 69 -25.12 4.39 -2.58
N LEU A 70 -23.95 4.93 -2.92
CA LEU A 70 -22.67 4.58 -2.30
C LEU A 70 -21.93 5.82 -1.75
N GLN A 71 -22.47 7.03 -1.92
CA GLN A 71 -21.79 8.25 -1.45
C GLN A 71 -21.60 8.29 0.07
N HIS A 72 -22.31 7.46 0.85
CA HIS A 72 -22.14 7.37 2.30
C HIS A 72 -20.98 6.46 2.72
N ILE A 73 -20.45 5.64 1.82
CA ILE A 73 -19.29 4.78 2.07
C ILE A 73 -18.06 5.65 2.31
N LYS A 74 -17.29 5.30 3.35
CA LYS A 74 -16.09 6.01 3.79
C LYS A 74 -14.81 5.22 3.54
N SER A 75 -14.88 3.89 3.55
CA SER A 75 -13.73 3.02 3.30
C SER A 75 -14.01 2.09 2.12
N PHE A 76 -13.05 1.98 1.22
CA PHE A 76 -13.05 0.98 0.16
C PHE A 76 -11.79 0.12 0.25
N TYR A 77 -11.95 -1.19 0.17
CA TYR A 77 -10.84 -2.12 -0.01
C TYR A 77 -11.08 -2.95 -1.27
N PHE A 78 -10.26 -2.73 -2.29
CA PHE A 78 -10.28 -3.48 -3.54
C PHE A 78 -9.22 -4.57 -3.60
N GLY A 79 -9.62 -5.77 -4.00
CA GLY A 79 -8.71 -6.90 -4.19
C GLY A 79 -8.30 -7.59 -2.88
N ASP A 80 -9.19 -7.60 -1.88
CA ASP A 80 -8.98 -8.34 -0.62
C ASP A 80 -9.02 -9.85 -0.87
N MET A 81 -8.01 -10.38 -1.53
CA MET A 81 -7.84 -11.79 -1.87
C MET A 81 -6.70 -12.39 -1.08
N ASP A 82 -6.87 -13.56 -0.48
CA ASP A 82 -5.75 -14.33 0.05
C ASP A 82 -5.03 -15.12 -1.06
N SER A 83 -3.89 -15.73 -0.73
CA SER A 83 -3.08 -16.50 -1.70
C SER A 83 -3.78 -17.76 -2.22
N GLU A 84 -4.76 -18.32 -1.49
CA GLU A 84 -5.55 -19.45 -1.99
C GLU A 84 -6.57 -18.99 -3.04
N GLU A 85 -7.07 -17.76 -2.92
CA GLU A 85 -7.97 -17.13 -3.91
C GLU A 85 -7.20 -16.61 -5.13
N CYS A 86 -6.18 -15.78 -4.92
CA CYS A 86 -5.30 -15.23 -5.97
C CYS A 86 -4.04 -14.62 -5.35
N GLU A 87 -2.86 -15.06 -5.82
CA GLU A 87 -1.57 -14.47 -5.46
C GLU A 87 -1.53 -12.97 -5.77
N VAL A 88 -0.88 -12.15 -4.92
CA VAL A 88 -1.02 -10.67 -5.04
C VAL A 88 -0.45 -10.13 -6.34
N SER A 89 0.59 -10.78 -6.86
CA SER A 89 1.23 -10.47 -8.13
C SER A 89 0.37 -10.85 -9.34
N TRP A 90 -0.74 -11.56 -9.14
CA TRP A 90 -1.67 -11.97 -10.20
C TRP A 90 -2.94 -11.13 -10.21
N ILE A 91 -3.21 -10.35 -9.17
CA ILE A 91 -4.43 -9.53 -9.08
C ILE A 91 -4.37 -8.39 -10.10
N THR A 92 -5.14 -8.54 -11.18
CA THR A 92 -5.34 -7.51 -12.22
C THR A 92 -6.27 -6.40 -11.71
N GLN A 93 -5.69 -5.23 -11.51
CA GLN A 93 -6.39 -4.01 -11.10
C GLN A 93 -6.99 -3.29 -12.32
N GLY A 94 -7.03 -1.97 -12.33
CA GLY A 94 -7.65 -1.21 -13.41
C GLY A 94 -7.46 0.29 -13.23
N ASN A 95 -8.33 1.07 -13.84
CA ASN A 95 -8.29 2.53 -13.83
C ASN A 95 -9.19 3.13 -12.75
N TYR A 96 -8.55 3.64 -11.69
CA TYR A 96 -9.21 4.25 -10.54
C TYR A 96 -9.56 5.73 -10.72
N THR A 97 -9.21 6.36 -11.85
CA THR A 97 -9.57 7.77 -12.14
C THR A 97 -11.03 8.12 -11.83
N PRO A 98 -12.04 7.28 -12.17
CA PRO A 98 -13.44 7.59 -11.91
C PRO A 98 -13.83 7.60 -10.42
N ILE A 99 -13.10 6.87 -9.57
CA ILE A 99 -13.38 6.71 -8.13
C ILE A 99 -13.31 8.07 -7.42
N TRP A 100 -12.28 8.87 -7.72
CA TRP A 100 -12.02 10.15 -7.05
C TRP A 100 -13.19 11.14 -7.12
N GLY A 101 -13.94 11.15 -8.23
CA GLY A 101 -15.11 12.02 -8.38
C GLY A 101 -16.43 11.38 -7.94
N ALA A 102 -16.49 10.05 -7.87
CA ALA A 102 -17.71 9.31 -7.59
C ALA A 102 -18.02 9.20 -6.09
N PHE A 103 -16.99 9.15 -5.24
CA PHE A 103 -17.14 8.87 -3.80
C PHE A 103 -16.61 10.01 -2.93
N PRO A 104 -17.30 11.16 -2.89
CA PRO A 104 -16.77 12.39 -2.27
C PRO A 104 -16.58 12.32 -0.75
N ASN A 105 -17.13 11.30 -0.07
CA ASN A 105 -16.98 11.08 1.37
C ASN A 105 -15.99 9.98 1.72
N MET A 106 -15.26 9.43 0.75
CA MET A 106 -14.21 8.44 0.99
C MET A 106 -13.10 9.04 1.86
N GLU A 107 -12.81 8.40 2.98
CA GLU A 107 -11.75 8.74 3.91
C GLU A 107 -10.61 7.71 3.86
N GLU A 108 -10.86 6.48 3.43
CA GLU A 108 -9.86 5.40 3.36
C GLU A 108 -9.97 4.62 2.05
N LEU A 109 -8.82 4.33 1.44
CA LEU A 109 -8.72 3.49 0.24
C LEU A 109 -7.55 2.52 0.37
N THR A 110 -7.86 1.22 0.27
CA THR A 110 -6.88 0.15 0.15
C THR A 110 -7.03 -0.55 -1.20
N ILE A 111 -5.91 -0.75 -1.90
CA ILE A 111 -5.87 -1.49 -3.16
C ILE A 111 -4.81 -2.59 -3.00
N LYS A 112 -5.20 -3.84 -3.21
CA LYS A 112 -4.31 -5.00 -3.17
C LYS A 112 -4.17 -5.63 -4.56
N GLY A 113 -2.95 -5.73 -5.07
CA GLY A 113 -2.62 -5.98 -6.48
C GLY A 113 -2.18 -4.70 -7.19
N ALA A 114 -1.31 -4.83 -8.19
CA ALA A 114 -0.83 -3.69 -8.98
C ALA A 114 -0.79 -3.92 -10.50
N ASN A 115 -1.13 -5.13 -10.98
CA ASN A 115 -1.16 -5.39 -12.42
C ASN A 115 -2.19 -4.47 -13.10
N ALA A 116 -1.78 -3.79 -14.17
CA ALA A 116 -2.62 -2.81 -14.88
C ALA A 116 -3.20 -1.68 -14.00
N LEU A 117 -2.63 -1.44 -12.81
CA LEU A 117 -3.08 -0.39 -11.90
C LEU A 117 -2.73 1.00 -12.46
N THR A 118 -3.73 1.86 -12.55
CA THR A 118 -3.54 3.32 -12.67
C THR A 118 -4.50 4.03 -11.73
N LEU A 119 -3.96 4.92 -10.90
CA LEU A 119 -4.71 5.85 -10.09
C LEU A 119 -5.14 7.08 -10.90
N GLY A 120 -4.44 7.33 -12.01
CA GLY A 120 -4.67 8.45 -12.91
C GLY A 120 -4.49 9.80 -12.21
N LYS A 121 -5.36 10.76 -12.52
CA LYS A 121 -5.29 12.09 -11.90
C LYS A 121 -6.03 12.11 -10.56
N ILE A 122 -5.28 12.02 -9.48
CA ILE A 122 -5.80 11.98 -8.12
C ILE A 122 -6.17 13.39 -7.63
N SER A 123 -7.43 13.58 -7.22
CA SER A 123 -7.88 14.76 -6.49
C SER A 123 -9.02 14.38 -5.56
N HIS A 124 -8.77 14.47 -4.25
CA HIS A 124 -9.77 14.11 -3.24
C HIS A 124 -9.59 14.92 -1.95
N SER A 125 -10.63 15.61 -1.51
CA SER A 125 -10.53 16.55 -0.38
C SER A 125 -10.66 15.89 1.00
N ARG A 126 -11.10 14.64 1.07
CA ARG A 126 -11.42 13.94 2.33
C ARG A 126 -10.65 12.66 2.58
N LEU A 127 -9.82 12.22 1.63
CA LEU A 127 -9.06 10.99 1.79
C LEU A 127 -7.98 11.21 2.86
N LYS A 128 -7.99 10.38 3.89
CA LYS A 128 -7.07 10.41 5.02
C LYS A 128 -6.05 9.27 4.98
N SER A 129 -6.44 8.11 4.47
CA SER A 129 -5.57 6.95 4.35
C SER A 129 -5.57 6.39 2.92
N LEU A 130 -4.37 6.11 2.40
CA LEU A 130 -4.17 5.39 1.15
C LEU A 130 -3.15 4.27 1.36
N MET A 131 -3.54 3.03 1.05
CA MET A 131 -2.68 1.86 1.15
C MET A 131 -2.65 1.08 -0.16
N LEU A 132 -1.44 0.83 -0.68
CA LEU A 132 -1.21 -0.02 -1.85
C LEU A 132 -0.43 -1.26 -1.42
N ILE A 133 -1.03 -2.42 -1.58
CA ILE A 133 -0.47 -3.73 -1.22
C ILE A 133 -0.18 -4.49 -2.51
N ASN A 134 1.07 -4.79 -2.84
CA ASN A 134 1.41 -5.45 -4.09
C ASN A 134 2.77 -6.14 -4.00
N GLY A 135 2.99 -7.06 -4.95
CA GLY A 135 4.25 -7.77 -5.13
C GLY A 135 5.33 -6.98 -5.86
N GLY A 136 4.95 -5.93 -6.61
CA GLY A 136 5.86 -5.05 -7.34
C GLY A 136 5.16 -3.80 -7.89
N LEU A 137 5.58 -2.62 -7.45
CA LEU A 137 4.93 -1.36 -7.84
C LEU A 137 5.65 -0.70 -9.02
N GLU A 138 4.88 -0.40 -10.07
CA GLU A 138 5.36 0.42 -11.17
C GLU A 138 5.55 1.89 -10.75
N LYS A 139 6.67 2.48 -11.15
CA LYS A 139 7.00 3.89 -10.88
C LYS A 139 6.00 4.89 -11.45
N ALA A 140 5.22 4.50 -12.46
CA ALA A 140 4.14 5.32 -12.97
C ALA A 140 3.09 5.61 -11.89
N VAL A 141 2.74 4.60 -11.08
CA VAL A 141 1.80 4.73 -9.96
C VAL A 141 2.38 5.64 -8.87
N LEU A 142 3.67 5.49 -8.54
CA LEU A 142 4.33 6.40 -7.60
C LEU A 142 4.32 7.86 -8.08
N ALA A 143 4.53 8.08 -9.39
CA ALA A 143 4.45 9.41 -9.99
C ALA A 143 3.02 10.00 -9.96
N GLU A 144 1.99 9.17 -10.12
CA GLU A 144 0.59 9.60 -9.96
C GLU A 144 0.30 10.07 -8.52
N ILE A 145 0.84 9.38 -7.50
CA ILE A 145 0.73 9.79 -6.09
C ILE A 145 1.52 11.08 -5.83
N ARG A 146 2.73 11.21 -6.39
CA ARG A 146 3.52 12.45 -6.30
C ARG A 146 2.72 13.65 -6.80
N ASP A 147 2.00 13.49 -7.91
CA ASP A 147 1.24 14.56 -8.56
C ASP A 147 -0.18 14.76 -7.99
N ALA A 148 -0.53 14.01 -6.93
CA ALA A 148 -1.86 14.00 -6.34
C ALA A 148 -2.21 15.32 -5.61
N ASP A 149 -3.50 15.65 -5.63
CA ASP A 149 -4.10 16.68 -4.79
C ASP A 149 -4.92 16.04 -3.67
N LEU A 150 -4.23 15.70 -2.57
CA LEU A 150 -4.80 15.04 -1.40
C LEU A 150 -4.51 15.85 -0.13
N PRO A 151 -5.19 17.00 0.07
CA PRO A 151 -4.88 17.93 1.15
C PRO A 151 -5.16 17.37 2.56
N ALA A 152 -5.97 16.32 2.67
CA ALA A 152 -6.36 15.69 3.94
C ALA A 152 -5.67 14.35 4.21
N LEU A 153 -4.73 13.91 3.35
CA LEU A 153 -4.07 12.61 3.51
C LEU A 153 -3.12 12.65 4.71
N GLU A 154 -3.41 11.84 5.72
CA GLU A 154 -2.68 11.72 6.97
C GLU A 154 -1.73 10.53 6.94
N THR A 155 -2.12 9.42 6.28
CA THR A 155 -1.34 8.19 6.18
C THR A 155 -1.24 7.68 4.74
N LEU A 156 -0.03 7.32 4.32
CA LEU A 156 0.26 6.69 3.05
C LEU A 156 1.15 5.47 3.27
N VAL A 157 0.71 4.29 2.86
CA VAL A 157 1.51 3.06 2.92
C VAL A 157 1.61 2.43 1.53
N ILE A 158 2.84 2.20 1.08
CA ILE A 158 3.13 1.65 -0.23
C ILE A 158 4.05 0.45 -0.06
N PHE A 159 3.55 -0.72 -0.43
CA PHE A 159 4.36 -1.91 -0.66
C PHE A 159 5.07 -1.71 -2.00
N LEU A 160 6.40 -1.68 -1.98
CA LEU A 160 7.21 -1.38 -3.17
C LEU A 160 7.49 -2.64 -4.00
N GLY A 161 7.61 -3.78 -3.33
CA GLY A 161 7.75 -5.10 -3.92
C GLY A 161 9.14 -5.41 -4.47
N ASP A 162 9.17 -6.37 -5.38
CA ASP A 162 10.36 -6.96 -6.01
C ASP A 162 10.27 -6.85 -7.55
N ASP A 163 11.42 -6.76 -8.21
CA ASP A 163 11.48 -6.53 -9.65
C ASP A 163 11.02 -7.73 -10.48
N ASN A 164 11.04 -8.94 -9.92
CA ASN A 164 10.47 -10.14 -10.55
C ASN A 164 8.95 -10.04 -10.72
N TYR A 165 8.29 -9.17 -9.94
CA TYR A 165 6.83 -8.99 -9.94
C TYR A 165 6.42 -7.57 -10.37
N GLY A 166 7.28 -6.86 -11.10
CA GLY A 166 6.96 -5.60 -11.76
C GLY A 166 7.50 -4.33 -11.10
N ALA A 167 8.15 -4.43 -9.94
CA ALA A 167 8.76 -3.26 -9.30
C ALA A 167 9.86 -2.67 -10.21
N ASN A 168 9.83 -1.35 -10.39
CA ASN A 168 10.86 -0.63 -11.17
C ASN A 168 11.21 0.75 -10.59
N ILE A 169 10.97 0.92 -9.29
CA ILE A 169 11.27 2.12 -8.52
C ILE A 169 12.71 2.05 -8.01
N ASN A 170 13.48 3.12 -8.21
CA ASN A 170 14.82 3.24 -7.64
C ASN A 170 14.92 4.52 -6.76
N LYS A 171 16.13 4.81 -6.28
CA LYS A 171 16.41 5.98 -5.43
C LYS A 171 15.93 7.30 -6.03
N GLU A 172 16.12 7.49 -7.34
CA GLU A 172 15.76 8.74 -8.02
C GLU A 172 14.25 8.96 -7.97
N GLU A 173 13.43 7.93 -8.20
CA GLU A 173 11.98 8.06 -8.09
C GLU A 173 11.50 8.29 -6.64
N ILE A 174 12.18 7.72 -5.64
CA ILE A 174 11.87 7.98 -4.21
C ILE A 174 12.25 9.41 -3.81
N GLU A 175 13.43 9.89 -4.22
CA GLU A 175 13.87 11.26 -3.96
C GLU A 175 12.95 12.27 -4.65
N ASP A 176 12.54 12.01 -5.89
CA ASP A 176 11.59 12.83 -6.62
C ASP A 176 10.23 12.85 -5.93
N PHE A 177 9.70 11.70 -5.53
CA PHE A 177 8.47 11.59 -4.74
C PHE A 177 8.55 12.43 -3.46
N GLY A 178 9.53 12.19 -2.60
CA GLY A 178 9.61 12.84 -1.28
C GLY A 178 9.90 14.34 -1.33
N ASN A 179 10.44 14.85 -2.43
CA ASN A 179 10.70 16.28 -2.62
C ASN A 179 9.54 17.02 -3.31
N ASN A 180 8.77 16.35 -4.15
CA ASN A 180 7.76 16.99 -5.00
C ASN A 180 6.31 16.66 -4.64
N ALA A 181 6.05 15.63 -3.83
CA ALA A 181 4.70 15.26 -3.41
C ALA A 181 4.03 16.37 -2.56
N LYS A 182 2.78 16.71 -2.93
CA LYS A 182 1.99 17.77 -2.26
C LYS A 182 0.96 17.18 -1.30
N LEU A 183 1.45 16.54 -0.25
CA LEU A 183 0.64 15.88 0.78
C LEU A 183 0.75 16.65 2.11
N PRO A 184 0.13 17.84 2.26
CA PRO A 184 0.42 18.77 3.35
C PRO A 184 0.06 18.25 4.75
N ALA A 185 -0.94 17.37 4.86
CA ALA A 185 -1.38 16.78 6.11
C ALA A 185 -0.69 15.45 6.47
N LEU A 186 0.24 14.97 5.63
CA LEU A 186 0.83 13.65 5.81
C LEU A 186 1.68 13.59 7.09
N GLN A 187 1.31 12.69 7.99
CA GLN A 187 1.98 12.41 9.25
C GLN A 187 2.61 11.01 9.26
N GLY A 188 1.97 10.01 8.64
CA GLY A 188 2.49 8.65 8.52
C GLY A 188 2.87 8.30 7.09
N LEU A 189 4.12 7.87 6.88
CA LEU A 189 4.61 7.37 5.59
C LEU A 189 5.24 5.99 5.74
N GLY A 190 4.64 5.00 5.09
CA GLY A 190 5.19 3.66 4.93
C GLY A 190 5.69 3.42 3.51
N LEU A 191 6.99 3.17 3.37
CA LEU A 191 7.60 2.66 2.15
C LEU A 191 8.19 1.29 2.50
N VAL A 192 7.37 0.26 2.36
CA VAL A 192 7.59 -1.06 2.95
C VAL A 192 7.82 -2.10 1.87
N ASN A 193 8.25 -3.29 2.28
CA ASN A 193 8.26 -4.47 1.42
C ASN A 193 9.12 -4.28 0.16
N SER A 194 10.29 -3.65 0.26
CA SER A 194 11.19 -3.46 -0.89
C SER A 194 12.38 -4.40 -0.85
N TYR A 195 12.73 -4.98 -2.00
CA TYR A 195 13.97 -5.75 -2.17
C TYR A 195 15.24 -4.89 -2.11
N ILE A 196 15.10 -3.56 -2.22
CA ILE A 196 16.18 -2.55 -2.10
C ILE A 196 15.94 -1.61 -0.91
N GLN A 197 15.42 -2.13 0.20
CA GLN A 197 14.94 -1.31 1.33
C GLN A 197 16.02 -0.36 1.91
N ASP A 198 17.29 -0.77 1.94
CA ASP A 198 18.40 0.10 2.35
C ASP A 198 18.48 1.37 1.49
N GLU A 199 18.36 1.20 0.17
CA GLU A 199 18.37 2.28 -0.81
C GLU A 199 17.15 3.21 -0.68
N ILE A 200 15.96 2.64 -0.43
CA ILE A 200 14.72 3.40 -0.22
C ILE A 200 14.85 4.29 1.02
N VAL A 201 15.34 3.74 2.13
CA VAL A 201 15.61 4.46 3.38
C VAL A 201 16.60 5.61 3.15
N GLU A 202 17.68 5.35 2.41
CA GLU A 202 18.68 6.36 2.10
C GLU A 202 18.12 7.53 1.27
N ALA A 203 17.25 7.24 0.32
CA ALA A 203 16.61 8.23 -0.53
C ALA A 203 15.60 9.07 0.27
N ILE A 204 14.62 8.43 0.91
CA ILE A 204 13.47 9.12 1.50
C ILE A 204 13.86 10.02 2.69
N LEU A 205 14.80 9.58 3.53
CA LEU A 205 15.21 10.32 4.73
C LEU A 205 15.90 11.66 4.43
N LYS A 206 16.37 11.87 3.20
CA LYS A 206 16.96 13.15 2.75
C LYS A 206 15.90 14.18 2.36
N THR A 207 14.67 13.74 2.12
CA THR A 207 13.62 14.55 1.50
C THR A 207 12.85 15.42 2.49
N SER A 208 12.02 16.32 1.95
CA SER A 208 11.20 17.20 2.77
C SER A 208 10.07 16.47 3.50
N ILE A 209 9.51 15.41 2.92
CA ILE A 209 8.36 14.71 3.50
C ILE A 209 8.74 13.95 4.77
N ALA A 210 9.90 13.26 4.77
CA ALA A 210 10.36 12.50 5.93
C ALA A 210 10.56 13.37 7.18
N LYS A 211 10.97 14.63 7.01
CA LYS A 211 11.24 15.57 8.11
C LYS A 211 9.98 16.05 8.85
N ARG A 212 8.80 15.86 8.25
CA ARG A 212 7.51 16.33 8.78
C ARG A 212 6.60 15.18 9.21
N CYS A 213 6.95 13.95 8.85
CA CYS A 213 6.25 12.77 9.30
C CYS A 213 6.53 12.50 10.78
N GLU A 214 5.48 12.14 11.49
CA GLU A 214 5.49 11.66 12.87
C GLU A 214 5.79 10.16 12.93
N GLU A 215 5.44 9.43 11.86
CA GLU A 215 5.67 7.99 11.75
C GLU A 215 6.30 7.65 10.38
N LEU A 216 7.39 6.90 10.43
CA LEU A 216 8.03 6.32 9.25
C LEU A 216 8.03 4.81 9.37
N ASN A 217 7.54 4.13 8.34
CA ASN A 217 7.50 2.68 8.29
C ASN A 217 8.35 2.14 7.12
N PHE A 218 9.35 1.33 7.46
CA PHE A 218 10.28 0.67 6.55
C PHE A 218 10.27 -0.85 6.74
N SER A 219 9.18 -1.39 7.27
CA SER A 219 9.00 -2.81 7.55
C SER A 219 8.95 -3.66 6.28
N TYR A 220 8.95 -4.98 6.47
CA TYR A 220 8.63 -5.99 5.46
C TYR A 220 9.64 -6.13 4.31
N GLY A 221 10.70 -5.32 4.30
CA GLY A 221 11.70 -5.27 3.23
C GLY A 221 13.05 -5.86 3.59
N ALA A 222 13.97 -5.84 2.62
CA ALA A 222 15.35 -6.25 2.77
C ALA A 222 16.22 -5.22 3.52
N LEU A 223 15.78 -4.75 4.70
CA LEU A 223 16.50 -3.74 5.49
C LEU A 223 17.66 -4.38 6.27
N THR A 224 18.89 -3.93 6.01
CA THR A 224 20.11 -4.48 6.64
C THR A 224 20.76 -3.48 7.61
N ASP A 225 21.90 -3.87 8.17
CA ASP A 225 22.73 -2.96 8.98
C ASP A 225 23.10 -1.66 8.24
N LYS A 226 23.13 -1.66 6.90
CA LYS A 226 23.42 -0.46 6.12
C LYS A 226 22.30 0.57 6.23
N GLY A 227 21.06 0.20 5.94
CA GLY A 227 19.90 1.09 6.07
C GLY A 227 19.65 1.50 7.52
N ALA A 228 19.85 0.59 8.47
CA ALA A 228 19.77 0.91 9.90
C ALA A 228 20.81 1.96 10.34
N GLN A 229 22.03 1.91 9.79
CA GLN A 229 23.04 2.94 10.04
C GLN A 229 22.61 4.31 9.47
N VAL A 230 22.01 4.33 8.28
CA VAL A 230 21.44 5.55 7.69
C VAL A 230 20.33 6.14 8.56
N ILE A 231 19.44 5.29 9.11
CA ILE A 231 18.41 5.72 10.05
C ILE A 231 19.03 6.46 11.25
N ILE A 232 20.04 5.88 11.89
CA ILE A 232 20.74 6.49 13.03
C ILE A 232 21.30 7.87 12.67
N GLU A 233 21.91 8.00 11.50
CA GLU A 233 22.52 9.24 11.03
C GLU A 233 21.49 10.33 10.71
N ALA A 234 20.30 9.94 10.27
CA ALA A 234 19.22 10.86 9.92
C ALA A 234 18.40 11.35 11.13
N MET A 235 18.31 10.58 12.21
CA MET A 235 17.43 10.83 13.37
C MET A 235 17.52 12.27 13.93
N ALA A 236 18.73 12.85 13.98
CA ALA A 236 18.91 14.21 14.48
C ALA A 236 18.19 15.29 13.65
N GLY A 237 17.87 15.01 12.38
CA GLY A 237 17.15 15.89 11.47
C GLY A 237 15.64 15.62 11.34
N LEU A 238 15.11 14.63 12.06
CA LEU A 238 13.70 14.20 11.99
C LEU A 238 12.96 14.68 13.25
N SER A 239 12.74 16.00 13.37
CA SER A 239 12.29 16.62 14.63
C SER A 239 10.87 16.27 15.05
N GLU A 240 9.99 16.00 14.10
CA GLU A 240 8.59 15.64 14.37
C GLU A 240 8.41 14.14 14.60
N LEU A 241 9.44 13.34 14.32
CA LEU A 241 9.33 11.89 14.29
C LEU A 241 9.16 11.33 15.71
N MET A 242 8.12 10.53 15.88
CA MET A 242 7.81 9.81 17.11
C MET A 242 8.10 8.32 16.98
N GLN A 243 7.94 7.74 15.79
CA GLN A 243 8.14 6.31 15.59
C GLN A 243 8.83 5.99 14.25
N ILE A 244 9.75 5.03 14.32
CA ILE A 244 10.23 4.29 13.16
C ILE A 244 9.84 2.83 13.33
N ASP A 245 9.21 2.27 12.31
CA ASP A 245 8.92 0.84 12.23
C ASP A 245 9.86 0.16 11.23
N ILE A 246 10.54 -0.88 11.69
CA ILE A 246 11.39 -1.76 10.88
C ILE A 246 11.03 -3.23 11.12
N GLU A 247 9.78 -3.58 11.45
CA GLU A 247 9.32 -4.98 11.54
C GLU A 247 9.69 -5.78 10.28
N HIS A 248 9.99 -7.08 10.41
CA HIS A 248 10.45 -7.94 9.31
C HIS A 248 11.69 -7.36 8.61
N HIS A 249 12.86 -7.64 9.19
CA HIS A 249 14.12 -7.02 8.78
C HIS A 249 15.33 -7.94 8.94
N TYR A 250 16.47 -7.55 8.38
CA TYR A 250 17.75 -8.28 8.46
C TYR A 250 18.82 -7.55 9.30
N VAL A 251 18.46 -6.45 9.95
CA VAL A 251 19.31 -5.72 10.90
C VAL A 251 19.81 -6.64 12.04
N SER A 252 21.13 -6.70 12.23
CA SER A 252 21.79 -7.50 13.24
C SER A 252 21.47 -7.03 14.65
N ARG A 253 21.50 -7.95 15.63
CA ARG A 253 21.27 -7.62 17.05
C ARG A 253 22.21 -6.53 17.60
N VAL A 254 23.43 -6.43 17.05
CA VAL A 254 24.38 -5.38 17.43
C VAL A 254 23.92 -4.03 16.91
N MET A 255 23.45 -3.98 15.66
CA MET A 255 22.93 -2.75 15.07
C MET A 255 21.60 -2.34 15.68
N GLN A 256 20.66 -3.27 15.91
CA GLN A 256 19.38 -2.99 16.61
C GLN A 256 19.61 -2.23 17.93
N LYS A 257 20.56 -2.67 18.76
CA LYS A 257 20.93 -1.96 20.00
C LYS A 257 21.39 -0.53 19.78
N LYS A 258 22.11 -0.26 18.68
CA LYS A 258 22.54 1.09 18.33
C LYS A 258 21.36 1.94 17.87
N VAL A 259 20.46 1.39 17.04
CA VAL A 259 19.26 2.09 16.58
C VAL A 259 18.37 2.46 17.77
N ILE A 260 18.13 1.53 18.70
CA ILE A 260 17.37 1.77 19.93
C ILE A 260 18.03 2.84 20.79
N ALA A 261 19.36 2.79 20.96
CA ALA A 261 20.08 3.79 21.75
C ALA A 261 19.97 5.19 21.12
N ALA A 262 20.07 5.29 19.79
CA ALA A 262 19.89 6.53 19.05
C ALA A 262 18.44 7.04 19.14
N GLY A 263 17.45 6.16 18.95
CA GLY A 263 16.04 6.49 19.09
C GLY A 263 15.72 7.06 20.47
N ASN A 264 16.19 6.40 21.54
CA ASN A 264 16.04 6.89 22.92
C ASN A 264 16.70 8.27 23.14
N GLN A 265 17.83 8.56 22.49
CA GLN A 265 18.48 9.87 22.58
C GLN A 265 17.62 10.98 21.96
N HIS A 266 16.83 10.65 20.94
CA HIS A 266 15.99 11.58 20.20
C HIS A 266 14.50 11.53 20.59
N GLY A 267 14.10 10.63 21.50
CA GLY A 267 12.70 10.44 21.87
C GLY A 267 11.87 9.69 20.83
N ILE A 268 12.53 8.96 19.92
CA ILE A 268 11.91 8.20 18.83
C ILE A 268 11.76 6.75 19.28
N ASN A 269 10.53 6.23 19.25
CA ASN A 269 10.25 4.82 19.41
C ASN A 269 10.71 4.05 18.17
N VAL A 270 11.35 2.90 18.35
CA VAL A 270 11.77 2.05 17.23
C VAL A 270 11.15 0.67 17.42
N VAL A 271 10.38 0.22 16.44
CA VAL A 271 9.79 -1.13 16.38
C VAL A 271 10.66 -2.00 15.49
N PHE A 272 11.01 -3.21 15.93
CA PHE A 272 11.98 -4.10 15.27
C PHE A 272 11.62 -5.58 15.49
N ASP A 273 10.32 -5.87 15.45
CA ASP A 273 9.83 -7.23 15.57
C ASP A 273 10.18 -8.06 14.31
N ASP A 274 10.14 -9.38 14.45
CA ASP A 274 10.31 -10.31 13.33
C ASP A 274 11.67 -10.21 12.58
N GLN A 275 12.80 -10.29 13.31
CA GLN A 275 14.12 -10.36 12.70
C GLN A 275 14.28 -11.63 11.83
N GLN A 276 14.63 -11.46 10.56
CA GLN A 276 14.88 -12.50 9.57
C GLN A 276 16.36 -12.91 9.48
N GLU A 277 16.61 -14.11 8.93
CA GLU A 277 17.93 -14.61 8.57
C GLU A 277 18.06 -14.70 7.05
N ALA A 278 19.12 -14.12 6.49
CA ALA A 278 19.33 -14.11 5.05
C ALA A 278 19.72 -15.50 4.54
N GLU A 279 19.21 -15.88 3.38
CA GLU A 279 19.54 -17.16 2.77
C GLU A 279 20.87 -17.07 2.03
N VAL A 280 21.74 -18.07 2.21
CA VAL A 280 23.01 -18.14 1.46
C VAL A 280 22.94 -19.32 0.51
N TYR A 281 22.84 -19.02 -0.79
CA TYR A 281 22.79 -20.03 -1.83
C TYR A 281 23.90 -19.76 -2.86
N SER A 282 24.70 -20.79 -3.15
CA SER A 282 25.82 -20.71 -4.11
C SER A 282 26.84 -19.57 -3.86
N GLY A 283 26.97 -19.10 -2.61
CA GLY A 283 27.86 -18.00 -2.23
C GLY A 283 27.27 -16.60 -2.39
N GLU A 284 26.03 -16.51 -2.84
CA GLU A 284 25.23 -15.29 -2.86
C GLU A 284 24.31 -15.24 -1.64
N THR A 285 24.00 -14.03 -1.17
CA THR A 285 23.10 -13.80 -0.03
C THR A 285 21.81 -13.21 -0.55
N TYR A 286 20.69 -13.82 -0.22
CA TYR A 286 19.34 -13.44 -0.64
C TYR A 286 18.55 -12.96 0.58
N TYR A 287 17.82 -11.88 0.36
CA TYR A 287 16.97 -11.24 1.36
C TYR A 287 15.55 -11.26 0.81
N SER A 288 14.69 -12.04 1.44
CA SER A 288 13.28 -12.13 1.09
C SER A 288 12.54 -10.91 1.63
N ILE A 289 11.55 -10.45 0.89
CA ILE A 289 10.56 -9.49 1.39
C ILE A 289 9.33 -10.26 1.89
N LEU A 290 8.49 -9.62 2.69
CA LEU A 290 7.32 -10.30 3.28
C LEU A 290 6.34 -10.79 2.20
N LEU A 291 6.11 -9.98 1.18
CA LEU A 291 5.10 -10.19 0.16
C LEU A 291 5.72 -9.97 -1.23
N SER A 292 5.77 -10.98 -2.07
CA SER A 292 6.35 -10.86 -3.42
C SER A 292 5.45 -11.48 -4.48
N GLU A 293 5.09 -12.75 -4.30
CA GLU A 293 4.14 -13.47 -5.17
C GLU A 293 2.70 -13.19 -4.75
#